data_AF-A0A960HS14-F1
#
_entry.id   AF-A0A960HS14-F1
#
_cell.length_a   1.000
_cell.length_b   1.000
_cell.length_c   1.000
_cell.angle_alpha   90.00
_cell.angle_beta   90.00
_cell.angle_gamma   90.00
#
_symmetry.space_group_name_H-M   'P 1'
#
loop_
_entity.id
_entity.type
_entity.pdbx_description
1 polymer ?
#
loop_
_entity_poly.entity_id
_entity_poly.type
_entity_poly.pdbx_seq_one_letter_code
_entity_poly.pdbx_strand_id
1 'polypeptide(L)'
;MGMTIDQIRERLDSIEIRAAAGYAAAQLHERGSASVVLCPNDGTRYDIIIVDRAGSYVSEGEHHPRDFMVATTVEGGACYQWRGVPIHPDYAAEKWGHDRTWTGVVFADFLTLVAEELDRLDATA
;
A
#
# COMPACT_ATOMS: atom_id res chain seq x y z
N MET A 1 17.75 -15.70 13.75
CA MET A 1 18.37 -15.12 12.55
C MET A 1 17.22 -14.65 11.67
N GLY A 2 17.03 -13.34 11.54
CA GLY A 2 15.94 -12.78 10.72
C GLY A 2 16.27 -12.86 9.23
N MET A 3 15.27 -12.96 8.36
CA MET A 3 15.45 -12.85 6.91
C MET A 3 15.79 -11.40 6.53
N THR A 4 16.64 -11.22 5.51
CA THR A 4 16.91 -9.89 4.93
C THR A 4 15.76 -9.42 4.04
N ILE A 5 15.69 -8.11 3.75
CA ILE A 5 14.69 -7.55 2.83
C ILE A 5 14.74 -8.23 1.45
N ASP A 6 15.95 -8.45 0.92
CA ASP A 6 16.13 -9.08 -0.39
C ASP A 6 15.62 -10.53 -0.40
N GLN A 7 15.92 -11.31 0.63
CA GLN A 7 15.42 -12.68 0.79
C GLN A 7 13.89 -12.73 0.90
N ILE A 8 13.27 -11.71 1.49
CA ILE A 8 11.81 -11.62 1.57
C ILE A 8 11.25 -11.35 0.17
N ARG A 9 11.81 -10.37 -0.56
CA ARG A 9 11.36 -10.02 -1.91
C ARG A 9 11.46 -11.17 -2.90
N GLU A 10 12.52 -11.98 -2.84
CA GLU A 10 12.68 -13.19 -3.65
C GLU A 10 11.56 -14.23 -3.42
N ARG A 11 10.92 -14.19 -2.24
CA ARG A 11 9.86 -15.11 -1.83
C ARG A 11 8.45 -14.53 -1.99
N LEU A 12 8.33 -13.23 -2.22
CA LEU A 12 7.05 -12.59 -2.42
C LEU A 12 6.44 -13.01 -3.76
N ASP A 13 5.13 -13.22 -3.76
CA ASP A 13 4.39 -13.40 -5.00
C ASP A 13 4.24 -12.05 -5.72
N SER A 14 5.26 -11.69 -6.50
CA SER A 14 5.27 -10.42 -7.23
C SER A 14 4.09 -10.25 -8.19
N ILE A 15 3.50 -11.35 -8.67
CA ILE A 15 2.34 -11.31 -9.57
C ILE A 15 1.09 -10.97 -8.77
N GLU A 16 0.85 -11.65 -7.65
CA GLU A 16 -0.30 -11.38 -6.79
C GLU A 16 -0.25 -9.95 -6.23
N ILE A 17 0.91 -9.52 -5.70
CA ILE A 17 1.08 -8.18 -5.14
C ILE A 17 0.84 -7.12 -6.23
N ARG A 18 1.38 -7.31 -7.44
CA ARG A 18 1.17 -6.36 -8.54
C ARG A 18 -0.29 -6.32 -8.99
N ALA A 19 -0.96 -7.46 -9.10
CA ALA A 19 -2.37 -7.52 -9.48
C ALA A 19 -3.26 -6.82 -8.43
N ALA A 20 -3.01 -7.09 -7.16
CA ALA A 20 -3.68 -6.45 -6.03
C ALA A 20 -3.45 -4.93 -6.01
N ALA A 21 -2.20 -4.50 -6.25
CA ALA A 21 -1.83 -3.09 -6.29
C ALA A 21 -2.50 -2.34 -7.46
N GLY A 22 -2.50 -2.92 -8.66
CA GLY A 22 -3.17 -2.34 -9.82
C GLY A 22 -4.68 -2.21 -9.61
N TYR A 23 -5.32 -3.22 -9.00
CA TYR A 23 -6.73 -3.15 -8.63
C TYR A 23 -6.99 -2.03 -7.59
N ALA A 24 -6.16 -1.95 -6.55
CA ALA A 24 -6.28 -0.90 -5.55
C ALA A 24 -6.15 0.50 -6.15
N ALA A 25 -5.14 0.72 -7.01
CA ALA A 25 -4.90 1.99 -7.68
C ALA A 25 -6.10 2.41 -8.54
N ALA A 26 -6.65 1.50 -9.34
CA ALA A 26 -7.84 1.77 -10.15
C ALA A 26 -9.05 2.15 -9.27
N GLN A 27 -9.30 1.43 -8.19
CA GLN A 27 -10.41 1.73 -7.27
C GLN A 27 -10.20 3.06 -6.53
N LEU A 28 -8.97 3.37 -6.11
CA LEU A 28 -8.64 4.67 -5.51
C LEU A 28 -8.84 5.82 -6.50
N HIS A 29 -8.40 5.66 -7.74
CA HIS A 29 -8.57 6.67 -8.78
C HIS A 29 -10.05 6.91 -9.12
N GLU A 30 -10.86 5.85 -9.24
CA GLU A 30 -12.28 5.95 -9.62
C GLU A 30 -13.21 6.36 -8.47
N ARG A 31 -12.90 5.93 -7.24
CA ARG A 31 -13.85 5.94 -6.11
C ARG A 31 -13.30 6.58 -4.84
N GLY A 32 -12.03 6.95 -4.81
CA GLY A 32 -11.36 7.44 -3.60
C GLY A 32 -11.24 6.39 -2.49
N SER A 33 -11.48 5.11 -2.77
CA SER A 33 -11.31 4.03 -1.78
C SER A 33 -11.06 2.67 -2.43
N ALA A 34 -10.31 1.82 -1.75
CA ALA A 34 -10.05 0.45 -2.15
C ALA A 34 -10.10 -0.49 -0.94
N SER A 35 -10.59 -1.71 -1.15
CA SER A 35 -10.47 -2.81 -0.20
C SER A 35 -9.88 -4.01 -0.93
N VAL A 36 -8.77 -4.51 -0.42
CA VAL A 36 -7.97 -5.55 -1.05
C VAL A 36 -7.63 -6.61 -0.01
N VAL A 37 -7.62 -7.86 -0.45
CA VAL A 37 -7.11 -8.98 0.32
C VAL A 37 -5.85 -9.45 -0.39
N LEU A 38 -4.74 -9.50 0.34
CA LEU A 38 -3.46 -9.98 -0.15
C LEU A 38 -3.04 -11.20 0.68
N CYS A 39 -2.62 -12.27 0.03
CA CYS A 39 -2.19 -13.51 0.69
C CYS A 39 -0.86 -13.96 0.07
N PRO A 40 0.26 -13.24 0.30
CA PRO A 40 1.53 -13.64 -0.28
C PRO A 40 1.92 -15.04 0.22
N ASN A 41 2.86 -15.69 -0.45
CA ASN A 41 3.25 -17.10 -0.26
C ASN A 41 3.78 -17.50 1.16
N ASP A 42 3.52 -16.70 2.20
CA ASP A 42 3.69 -17.02 3.62
C ASP A 42 2.42 -17.56 4.30
N GLY A 43 1.27 -17.52 3.62
CA GLY A 43 -0.02 -17.96 4.17
C GLY A 43 -0.66 -16.95 5.13
N THR A 44 -0.09 -15.76 5.28
CA THR A 44 -0.71 -14.66 6.02
C THR A 44 -1.72 -13.96 5.14
N ARG A 45 -2.94 -13.76 5.65
CA ARG A 45 -3.96 -12.97 4.98
C ARG A 45 -3.91 -11.53 5.47
N TYR A 46 -3.74 -10.59 4.55
CA TYR A 46 -3.75 -9.15 4.78
C TYR A 46 -5.02 -8.55 4.18
N ASP A 47 -6.04 -8.24 4.99
CA ASP A 47 -7.16 -7.42 4.50
C ASP A 47 -6.80 -5.93 4.70
N ILE A 48 -6.64 -5.21 3.59
CA ILE A 48 -6.17 -3.83 3.52
C ILE A 48 -7.30 -2.95 3.01
N ILE A 49 -7.56 -1.84 3.70
CA ILE A 49 -8.51 -0.81 3.27
C ILE A 49 -7.72 0.49 3.11
N ILE A 50 -7.82 1.10 1.94
CA ILE A 50 -7.21 2.40 1.63
C ILE A 50 -8.34 3.37 1.32
N VAL A 51 -8.37 4.52 1.98
CA VAL A 51 -9.38 5.56 1.78
C VAL A 51 -8.69 6.90 1.58
N ASP A 52 -9.06 7.61 0.52
CA ASP A 52 -8.67 9.00 0.31
C ASP A 52 -9.33 9.87 1.38
N ARG A 53 -8.54 10.69 2.09
CA ARG A 53 -9.12 11.64 3.04
C ARG A 53 -9.77 12.76 2.22
N ALA A 54 -11.08 12.66 2.04
CA ALA A 54 -11.91 13.71 1.45
C ALA A 54 -11.52 15.10 2.02
N GLY A 55 -10.87 15.90 1.18
CA GLY A 55 -10.17 17.13 1.57
C GLY A 55 -8.98 17.45 0.66
N SER A 56 -8.43 16.45 -0.03
CA SER A 56 -7.52 16.55 -1.20
C SER A 56 -8.24 17.02 -2.48
N TYR A 57 -9.28 17.86 -2.35
CA TYR A 57 -9.92 18.48 -3.51
C TYR A 57 -9.06 19.64 -4.01
N VAL A 58 -8.76 19.57 -5.30
CA VAL A 58 -8.01 20.51 -6.12
C VAL A 58 -8.48 21.95 -5.85
N SER A 59 -7.73 22.71 -5.06
CA SER A 59 -7.67 24.15 -5.31
C SER A 59 -6.92 24.31 -6.64
N GLU A 60 -7.59 24.89 -7.63
CA GLU A 60 -7.08 25.13 -8.98
C GLU A 60 -5.59 25.55 -8.94
N GLY A 61 -4.69 24.66 -9.37
CA GLY A 61 -3.27 24.95 -9.54
C GLY A 61 -2.29 24.37 -8.52
N GLU A 62 -2.74 23.75 -7.42
CA GLU A 62 -1.84 23.06 -6.47
C GLU A 62 -2.13 21.55 -6.42
N HIS A 63 -1.21 20.75 -6.95
CA HIS A 63 -1.17 19.31 -6.70
C HIS A 63 -0.76 19.08 -5.24
N HIS A 64 -1.73 19.08 -4.33
CA HIS A 64 -1.47 18.55 -3.00
C HIS A 64 -1.19 17.04 -3.10
N PRO A 65 -0.18 16.52 -2.38
CA PRO A 65 0.04 15.08 -2.30
C PRO A 65 -1.24 14.41 -1.78
N ARG A 66 -1.69 13.35 -2.46
CA ARG A 66 -2.88 12.59 -2.06
C ARG A 66 -2.62 11.96 -0.69
N ASP A 67 -3.42 12.33 0.29
CA ASP A 67 -3.32 11.80 1.65
C ASP A 67 -4.35 10.69 1.85
N PHE A 68 -3.86 9.46 1.95
CA PHE A 68 -4.66 8.27 2.19
C PHE A 68 -4.58 7.83 3.65
N MET A 69 -5.65 7.20 4.12
CA MET A 69 -5.62 6.37 5.33
C MET A 69 -5.55 4.90 4.93
N VAL A 70 -4.58 4.18 5.45
CA VAL A 70 -4.40 2.73 5.23
C VAL A 70 -4.70 2.00 6.52
N ALA A 71 -5.79 1.25 6.52
CA ALA A 71 -6.18 0.36 7.61
C ALA A 71 -5.91 -1.10 7.23
N THR A 72 -5.52 -1.91 8.21
CA THR A 72 -5.29 -3.35 8.03
C THR A 72 -6.00 -4.13 9.13
N THR A 73 -6.57 -5.28 8.79
CA THR A 73 -7.14 -6.22 9.79
C THR A 73 -6.08 -7.00 10.54
N VAL A 74 -4.84 -7.03 10.03
CA VAL A 74 -3.72 -7.74 10.66
C VAL A 74 -3.33 -7.02 11.96
N GLU A 75 -3.12 -7.81 13.02
CA GLU A 75 -2.65 -7.37 14.36
C GLU A 75 -3.41 -6.15 14.94
N GLY A 76 -4.74 -6.24 15.05
CA GLY A 76 -5.49 -5.32 15.91
C GLY A 76 -6.07 -4.08 15.22
N GLY A 77 -6.15 -4.05 13.88
CA GLY A 77 -6.95 -3.03 13.19
C GLY A 77 -6.24 -1.68 13.01
N ALA A 78 -4.91 -1.70 12.86
CA ALA A 78 -4.14 -0.47 12.85
C ALA A 78 -4.41 0.38 11.59
N CYS A 79 -4.47 1.70 11.76
CA CYS A 79 -4.75 2.66 10.69
C CYS A 79 -3.74 3.81 10.72
N TYR A 80 -3.02 4.00 9.62
CA TYR A 80 -1.99 5.01 9.49
C TYR A 80 -2.13 5.80 8.19
N GLN A 81 -1.62 7.04 8.22
CA GLN A 81 -1.59 7.88 7.03
C GLN A 81 -0.50 7.43 6.06
N TRP A 82 -0.80 7.52 4.77
CA TRP A 82 0.13 7.29 3.67
C TRP A 82 -0.07 8.36 2.60
N ARG A 83 1.01 8.97 2.12
CA ARG A 83 0.97 10.12 1.19
C ARG A 83 0.86 9.75 -0.29
N GLY A 84 0.49 8.51 -0.60
CA GLY A 84 0.42 8.06 -1.99
C GLY A 84 1.76 8.00 -2.73
N VAL A 85 2.88 7.95 -1.99
CA VAL A 85 4.24 7.87 -2.56
C VAL A 85 4.91 6.54 -2.18
N PRO A 86 5.92 6.07 -2.93
CA PRO A 86 6.73 4.92 -2.55
C PRO A 86 7.24 5.02 -1.11
N ILE A 87 7.27 3.88 -0.40
CA ILE A 87 7.68 3.82 1.01
C ILE A 87 8.76 2.77 1.26
N HIS A 88 9.60 3.00 2.26
CA HIS A 88 10.62 2.06 2.69
C HIS A 88 10.05 0.93 3.57
N PRO A 89 10.54 -0.32 3.47
CA PRO A 89 10.13 -1.44 4.33
C PRO A 89 10.22 -1.16 5.83
N ASP A 90 11.25 -0.45 6.29
CA ASP A 90 11.39 -0.12 7.73
C ASP A 90 10.28 0.79 8.22
N TYR A 91 9.88 1.79 7.41
CA TYR A 91 8.75 2.65 7.74
C TYR A 91 7.46 1.86 7.78
N ALA A 92 7.24 0.98 6.80
CA ALA A 92 6.08 0.11 6.78
C ALA A 92 6.07 -0.88 7.96
N ALA A 93 7.24 -1.37 8.39
CA ALA A 93 7.39 -2.23 9.55
C ALA A 93 7.00 -1.50 10.86
N GLU A 94 7.42 -0.24 11.02
CA GLU A 94 7.05 0.60 12.17
C GLU A 94 5.53 0.84 12.22
N LYS A 95 4.89 1.06 11.07
CA LYS A 95 3.45 1.36 11.00
C LYS A 95 2.59 0.09 11.02
N TRP A 96 2.69 -0.75 10.00
CA TRP A 96 1.78 -1.89 9.81
C TRP A 96 2.42 -3.23 10.18
N GLY A 97 3.74 -3.28 10.36
CA GLY A 97 4.46 -4.50 10.67
C GLY A 97 4.63 -4.81 12.15
N HIS A 98 4.46 -3.85 13.06
CA HIS A 98 4.83 -3.96 14.48
C HIS A 98 6.25 -4.55 14.63
N ASP A 99 7.23 -3.93 13.96
CA ASP A 99 8.64 -4.35 13.89
C ASP A 99 8.90 -5.70 13.20
N ARG A 100 7.89 -6.31 12.55
CA ARG A 100 8.08 -7.52 11.74
C ARG A 100 8.54 -7.16 10.34
N THR A 101 9.80 -7.51 10.03
CA THR A 101 10.43 -7.26 8.73
C THR A 101 9.61 -7.79 7.55
N TRP A 102 9.07 -9.01 7.64
CA TRP A 102 8.25 -9.59 6.55
C TRP A 102 7.02 -8.74 6.23
N THR A 103 6.22 -8.39 7.25
CA THR A 103 5.02 -7.57 7.04
C THR A 103 5.40 -6.18 6.53
N GLY A 104 6.47 -5.59 7.07
CA GLY A 104 7.00 -4.33 6.55
C GLY A 104 7.33 -4.37 5.06
N VAL A 105 8.02 -5.41 4.59
CA VAL A 105 8.34 -5.57 3.16
C VAL A 105 7.08 -5.79 2.32
N VAL A 106 6.14 -6.64 2.75
CA VAL A 106 4.85 -6.85 2.05
C VAL A 106 4.11 -5.53 1.86
N PHE A 107 3.92 -4.76 2.93
CA PHE A 107 3.22 -3.48 2.86
C PHE A 107 3.97 -2.44 2.05
N ALA A 108 5.30 -2.38 2.17
CA ALA A 108 6.10 -1.42 1.41
C ALA A 108 6.06 -1.70 -0.09
N ASP A 109 6.22 -2.97 -0.51
CA ASP A 109 6.17 -3.34 -1.92
C ASP A 109 4.75 -3.13 -2.47
N PHE A 110 3.71 -3.52 -1.73
CA PHE A 110 2.32 -3.29 -2.13
C PHE A 110 2.01 -1.79 -2.30
N LEU A 111 2.23 -0.96 -1.27
CA LEU A 111 1.90 0.47 -1.32
C LEU A 111 2.76 1.22 -2.34
N THR A 112 4.03 0.81 -2.53
CA THR A 112 4.87 1.38 -3.59
C THR A 112 4.29 1.11 -4.98
N LEU A 113 3.88 -0.12 -5.26
CA LEU A 113 3.24 -0.45 -6.53
C LEU A 113 1.90 0.27 -6.71
N VAL A 114 1.13 0.49 -5.64
CA VAL A 114 -0.11 1.30 -5.72
C VAL A 114 0.22 2.74 -6.09
N ALA A 115 1.25 3.36 -5.49
CA ALA A 115 1.68 4.72 -5.85
C ALA A 115 2.07 4.82 -7.33
N GLU A 116 2.91 3.90 -7.81
CA GLU A 116 3.36 3.87 -9.21
C GLU A 116 2.19 3.74 -10.19
N GLU A 117 1.22 2.87 -9.88
CA GLU A 117 0.03 2.68 -10.72
C GLU A 117 -0.92 3.88 -10.66
N LEU A 118 -1.07 4.54 -9.51
CA LEU A 118 -1.82 5.79 -9.39
C LEU A 118 -1.21 6.91 -10.23
N ASP A 119 0.11 7.11 -10.14
CA ASP A 119 0.84 8.09 -10.94
C ASP A 119 0.66 7.83 -12.44
N ARG A 120 0.69 6.55 -12.84
CA ARG A 120 0.45 6.14 -14.24
C ARG A 120 -0.97 6.46 -14.70
N LEU A 121 -1.98 6.21 -13.86
CA LEU A 121 -3.38 6.49 -14.19
C LEU A 121 -3.63 7.99 -14.32
N ASP A 122 -3.08 8.79 -13.40
CA ASP A 122 -3.20 10.25 -13.42
C ASP A 122 -2.52 10.88 -14.63
N ALA A 123 -1.40 10.33 -15.10
CA ALA A 123 -0.73 10.80 -16.31
C ALA A 123 -1.53 10.53 -17.60
N THR A 124 -2.58 9.69 -17.54
CA THR A 124 -3.42 9.32 -18.69
C THR A 124 -4.83 9.92 -18.68
N ALA A 125 -5.19 10.63 -17.61
CA ALA A 125 -6.49 11.29 -17.42
C ALA A 125 -6.48 12.72 -17.98
#